data_AF-A0A3N0IJ57-F1
#
_entry.id   AF-A0A3N0IJ57-F1
#
_cell.length_a   1.000
_cell.length_b   1.000
_cell.length_c   1.000
_cell.angle_alpha   90.00
_cell.angle_beta   90.00
_cell.angle_gamma   90.00
#
_symmetry.space_group_name_H-M   'P 1'
#
loop_
_entity.id
_entity.type
_entity.pdbx_description
1 polymer ?
#
loop_
_entity_poly.entity_id
_entity_poly.type
_entity_poly.pdbx_seq_one_letter_code
_entity_poly.pdbx_strand_id
1 'polypeptide(L)'
;MKKKAHTGEHRTIAANLHLKRNTKGTSNELSLSVLGGLSAQKDEEDASQGGSGASPSFTMPHVFSGKSKRAPGASSKKQPITGADVAGIALSISDRRNRSAQARDRALANPEAEIKRRKTARRAWRAVGLAFALAAFAGASAFAVHVFTTAYEDNQQHKSLLSQGFSELTSADEVVLAADELVVASFDDLDESKIPDVIGKIPDVNVKLSAAKSFAESAKEGVSGDDEKAADQLAASAEARKTMLEVAEAILTEEQAAKQASNLMASCWENVLSADALLREAAELVTDTNEENTRTSQKKCEQARELLTQASSQFEQAQALYPADYGPFDDYIAARQQSIAYAIASDEAIYVQDKATADSNNEKYNECDAAAAELAAKLPKTTEGPIVAALDESLGDSRRQYMEIRSQAAACDAFLRDYLGIGG
;
A
#
# COMPACT_ATOMS: atom_id res chain seq x y z
N MET A 1 34.02 18.39 -1.97
CA MET A 1 33.09 19.32 -2.63
C MET A 1 32.02 19.71 -1.63
N LYS A 2 31.87 21.01 -1.32
CA LYS A 2 30.94 21.50 -0.30
C LYS A 2 29.53 21.52 -0.88
N LYS A 3 28.61 20.75 -0.30
CA LYS A 3 27.16 20.83 -0.55
C LYS A 3 26.67 22.20 -0.10
N LYS A 4 26.13 23.01 -1.01
CA LYS A 4 25.33 24.17 -0.65
C LYS A 4 23.96 23.66 -0.22
N ALA A 5 23.62 23.87 1.05
CA ALA A 5 22.26 23.76 1.53
C ALA A 5 21.44 24.88 0.87
N HIS A 6 20.44 24.53 0.08
CA HIS A 6 19.44 25.48 -0.39
C HIS A 6 18.38 25.56 0.70
N THR A 7 18.48 26.58 1.55
CA THR A 7 17.38 26.98 2.44
C THR A 7 16.25 27.53 1.57
N GLY A 8 15.10 26.86 1.58
CA GLY A 8 13.89 27.24 0.87
C GLY A 8 13.26 28.49 1.47
N GLU A 9 13.47 29.64 0.83
CA GLU A 9 12.44 30.67 0.76
C GLU A 9 11.58 30.33 -0.44
N HIS A 10 10.39 29.76 -0.24
CA HIS A 10 9.40 29.58 -1.31
C HIS A 10 8.90 30.97 -1.75
N ARG A 11 9.65 31.63 -2.63
CA ARG A 11 9.16 32.79 -3.37
C ARG A 11 8.18 32.27 -4.41
N THR A 12 6.93 32.71 -4.30
CA THR A 12 5.85 32.36 -5.22
C THR A 12 6.25 32.66 -6.66
N ILE A 13 5.78 31.85 -7.62
CA ILE A 13 6.02 32.06 -9.07
C ILE A 13 5.83 33.53 -9.48
N ALA A 14 4.70 34.12 -9.08
CA ALA A 14 4.38 35.52 -9.37
C ALA A 14 5.34 36.54 -8.73
N ALA A 15 6.06 36.17 -7.66
CA ALA A 15 7.07 37.04 -7.04
C ALA A 15 8.43 36.98 -7.75
N ASN A 16 8.72 35.89 -8.46
CA ASN A 16 9.90 35.78 -9.32
C ASN A 16 9.67 36.49 -10.68
N LEU A 17 8.40 36.70 -11.05
CA LEU A 17 8.02 37.58 -12.16
C LEU A 17 8.16 39.04 -11.73
N HIS A 18 9.28 39.67 -12.06
CA HIS A 18 9.46 41.11 -11.91
C HIS A 18 8.66 41.87 -12.98
N LEU A 19 7.36 42.04 -12.71
CA LEU A 19 6.44 42.86 -13.49
C LEU A 19 6.68 44.34 -13.16
N LYS A 20 7.32 45.07 -14.07
CA LYS A 20 7.41 46.52 -13.97
C LYS A 20 6.01 47.07 -14.31
N ARG A 21 5.39 47.79 -13.38
CA ARG A 21 4.26 48.67 -13.75
C ARG A 21 4.82 49.73 -14.70
N ASN A 22 4.45 49.63 -15.98
CA ASN A 22 4.63 50.62 -17.04
C ASN A 22 6.09 50.98 -17.38
N THR A 23 6.63 50.41 -18.46
CA THR A 23 7.58 51.13 -19.31
C THR A 23 6.77 52.06 -20.22
N LYS A 24 6.48 53.26 -19.72
CA LYS A 24 6.07 54.38 -20.58
C LYS A 24 7.14 54.54 -21.66
N GLY A 25 6.72 54.41 -22.91
CA GLY A 25 7.58 54.57 -24.08
C GLY A 25 8.36 55.90 -24.01
N THR A 26 9.63 55.83 -24.36
CA THR A 26 10.39 57.03 -24.73
C THR A 26 9.98 57.42 -26.14
N SER A 27 8.97 58.26 -26.24
CA SER A 27 8.95 59.31 -27.23
C SER A 27 8.35 60.55 -26.63
N ASN A 28 9.08 61.63 -26.85
CA ASN A 28 8.83 62.99 -26.44
C ASN A 28 7.36 63.41 -26.63
N GLU A 29 6.86 64.10 -25.61
CA GLU A 29 5.81 65.12 -25.67
C GLU A 29 4.32 64.74 -25.73
N LEU A 30 3.62 65.25 -24.72
CA LEU A 30 2.23 65.74 -24.72
C LEU A 30 1.11 64.72 -24.92
N SER A 31 0.47 64.32 -23.81
CA SER A 31 -0.97 64.61 -23.60
C SER A 31 -1.42 64.32 -22.16
N LEU A 32 -2.26 65.23 -21.69
CA LEU A 32 -2.82 65.39 -20.36
C LEU A 32 -3.80 64.27 -19.98
N SER A 33 -3.92 64.03 -18.67
CA SER A 33 -5.10 63.58 -17.90
C SER A 33 -5.97 62.46 -18.52
N VAL A 34 -6.30 61.41 -17.77
CA VAL A 34 -7.46 61.39 -16.86
C VAL A 34 -7.48 60.00 -16.18
N LEU A 35 -8.07 59.94 -14.98
CA LEU A 35 -8.44 58.75 -14.20
C LEU A 35 -7.38 58.16 -13.26
N GLY A 36 -7.15 58.93 -12.20
CA GLY A 36 -7.11 58.34 -10.87
C GLY A 36 -8.51 57.93 -10.39
N GLY A 37 -8.54 56.96 -9.48
CA GLY A 37 -9.65 56.72 -8.57
C GLY A 37 -10.59 55.61 -9.00
N LEU A 38 -10.37 54.42 -8.44
CA LEU A 38 -11.39 53.69 -7.66
C LEU A 38 -10.75 52.51 -6.94
N SER A 39 -10.26 52.84 -5.75
CA SER A 39 -10.14 51.93 -4.63
C SER A 39 -11.51 51.47 -4.14
N ALA A 40 -11.53 50.23 -3.63
CA ALA A 40 -12.31 49.78 -2.47
C ALA A 40 -13.85 49.76 -2.60
N GLN A 41 -14.44 48.58 -2.39
CA GLN A 41 -15.18 48.18 -1.18
C GLN A 41 -16.18 47.06 -1.52
N LYS A 42 -16.05 45.89 -0.88
CA LYS A 42 -17.10 45.36 0.01
C LYS A 42 -16.63 44.08 0.72
N ASP A 43 -16.45 44.22 2.02
CA ASP A 43 -16.47 43.14 3.01
C ASP A 43 -17.89 43.00 3.59
N GLU A 44 -18.11 41.86 4.27
CA GLU A 44 -19.11 41.57 5.34
C GLU A 44 -20.58 41.42 4.89
N GLU A 45 -21.40 40.45 5.32
CA GLU A 45 -21.60 39.63 6.55
C GLU A 45 -22.26 38.29 6.10
N ASP A 46 -22.26 37.15 6.80
CA ASP A 46 -23.07 36.91 8.00
C ASP A 46 -22.75 35.55 8.66
N ALA A 47 -22.91 35.51 9.98
CA ALA A 47 -22.73 34.35 10.86
C ALA A 47 -24.09 33.87 11.45
N SER A 48 -24.02 32.79 12.25
CA SER A 48 -25.05 32.16 13.12
C SER A 48 -25.60 30.84 12.53
N GLN A 49 -25.86 29.73 13.27
CA GLN A 49 -26.09 29.42 14.69
C GLN A 49 -25.54 27.98 14.96
N GLY A 50 -25.07 27.60 16.16
CA GLY A 50 -25.85 27.01 17.27
C GLY A 50 -26.20 25.52 17.00
N GLY A 51 -26.00 24.52 17.85
CA GLY A 51 -25.66 24.40 19.26
C GLY A 51 -25.65 22.90 19.65
N SER A 52 -25.28 22.66 20.90
CA SER A 52 -25.02 21.40 21.63
C SER A 52 -26.08 20.30 21.61
N GLY A 53 -25.65 19.05 21.91
CA GLY A 53 -26.39 18.21 22.87
C GLY A 53 -26.39 16.69 22.71
N ALA A 54 -25.48 16.04 23.44
CA ALA A 54 -25.66 14.84 24.29
C ALA A 54 -26.34 13.54 23.77
N SER A 55 -25.58 12.44 23.96
CA SER A 55 -25.99 11.03 23.97
C SER A 55 -27.07 10.71 25.02
N PRO A 56 -27.73 9.54 24.88
CA PRO A 56 -27.63 8.58 25.99
C PRO A 56 -27.47 7.12 25.55
N SER A 57 -26.68 6.40 26.35
CA SER A 57 -26.59 4.95 26.46
C SER A 57 -27.69 4.44 27.41
N PHE A 58 -28.38 3.34 27.08
CA PHE A 58 -28.80 2.34 28.08
C PHE A 58 -29.28 1.01 27.46
N THR A 59 -28.77 -0.06 28.05
CA THR A 59 -29.37 -1.39 28.33
C THR A 59 -29.74 -2.41 27.25
N MET A 60 -28.97 -3.51 27.35
CA MET A 60 -29.35 -4.92 27.15
C MET A 60 -30.58 -5.36 27.95
N PRO A 61 -31.29 -6.40 27.45
CA PRO A 61 -31.97 -7.37 28.30
C PRO A 61 -31.33 -8.76 28.18
N HIS A 62 -30.81 -9.27 29.30
CA HIS A 62 -30.63 -10.70 29.54
C HIS A 62 -31.98 -11.32 29.91
N VAL A 63 -32.40 -12.37 29.21
CA VAL A 63 -33.55 -13.20 29.62
C VAL A 63 -33.24 -14.68 29.45
N PHE A 64 -33.55 -15.39 30.54
CA PHE A 64 -33.81 -16.81 30.73
C PHE A 64 -32.65 -17.82 30.93
N SER A 65 -32.42 -18.07 32.21
CA SER A 65 -31.96 -19.34 32.77
C SER A 65 -32.99 -20.45 32.55
N GLY A 66 -32.53 -21.67 32.26
CA GLY A 66 -33.36 -22.88 32.27
C GLY A 66 -32.54 -24.11 32.59
N LYS A 67 -32.36 -24.39 33.89
CA LYS A 67 -31.87 -25.68 34.41
C LYS A 67 -33.02 -26.70 34.36
N SER A 68 -32.74 -27.92 33.89
CA SER A 68 -33.32 -29.12 34.50
C SER A 68 -32.46 -30.37 34.22
N LYS A 69 -32.28 -31.16 35.28
CA LYS A 69 -31.57 -32.45 35.36
C LYS A 69 -32.60 -33.59 35.50
N ARG A 70 -32.13 -34.83 35.26
CA ARG A 70 -32.70 -36.20 35.52
C ARG A 70 -33.42 -36.82 34.31
N ALA A 71 -33.30 -38.11 34.00
CA ALA A 71 -32.54 -39.28 34.51
C ALA A 71 -32.69 -40.41 33.44
N PRO A 72 -32.02 -41.58 33.56
CA PRO A 72 -31.65 -42.46 32.45
C PRO A 72 -32.74 -43.48 32.10
N GLY A 73 -32.92 -43.76 30.80
CA GLY A 73 -33.76 -44.84 30.28
C GLY A 73 -32.92 -45.98 29.74
N ALA A 74 -32.93 -47.11 30.44
CA ALA A 74 -32.44 -48.39 29.94
C ALA A 74 -33.39 -48.94 28.87
N SER A 75 -32.86 -49.43 27.75
CA SER A 75 -33.58 -50.36 26.89
C SER A 75 -32.65 -51.42 26.32
N SER A 76 -32.69 -52.59 26.95
CA SER A 76 -32.15 -53.85 26.47
C SER A 76 -33.02 -54.38 25.32
N LYS A 77 -32.50 -54.38 24.09
CA LYS A 77 -33.09 -55.14 22.98
C LYS A 77 -32.65 -56.60 23.09
N LYS A 78 -33.55 -57.45 23.59
CA LYS A 78 -33.46 -58.90 23.48
C LYS A 78 -33.72 -59.30 22.02
N GLN A 79 -32.77 -59.97 21.37
CA GLN A 79 -33.05 -60.77 20.18
C GLN A 79 -33.54 -62.17 20.60
N PRO A 80 -34.45 -62.80 19.84
CA PRO A 80 -34.97 -64.12 20.15
C PRO A 80 -33.92 -65.19 19.84
N ILE A 81 -33.55 -65.95 20.87
CA ILE A 81 -32.75 -67.18 20.78
C ILE A 81 -33.60 -68.23 20.06
N THR A 82 -33.11 -68.72 18.93
CA THR A 82 -33.78 -69.79 18.17
C THR A 82 -33.45 -71.16 18.76
N GLY A 83 -34.31 -72.16 18.55
CA GLY A 83 -34.22 -73.49 19.19
C GLY A 83 -32.93 -74.28 18.93
N ALA A 84 -32.09 -73.87 17.97
CA ALA A 84 -30.78 -74.47 17.73
C ALA A 84 -29.71 -74.06 18.76
N ASP A 85 -29.82 -72.86 19.36
CA ASP A 85 -28.87 -72.39 20.39
C ASP A 85 -29.10 -73.06 21.74
N VAL A 86 -30.33 -73.48 22.04
CA VAL A 86 -30.65 -74.19 23.30
C VAL A 86 -30.11 -75.61 23.27
N ALA A 87 -30.08 -76.27 22.10
CA ALA A 87 -29.50 -77.61 21.94
C ALA A 87 -27.96 -77.60 22.04
N GLY A 88 -27.29 -76.59 21.46
CA GLY A 88 -25.83 -76.42 21.59
C GLY A 88 -25.38 -76.08 23.01
N ILE A 89 -26.17 -75.29 23.74
CA ILE A 89 -25.94 -74.99 25.16
C ILE A 89 -26.26 -76.22 26.04
N ALA A 90 -27.31 -76.99 25.76
CA ALA A 90 -27.64 -78.20 26.52
C ALA A 90 -26.63 -79.34 26.31
N LEU A 91 -26.10 -79.52 25.09
CA LEU A 91 -25.07 -80.53 24.80
C LEU A 91 -23.73 -80.17 25.47
N SER A 92 -23.35 -78.88 25.46
CA SER A 92 -22.13 -78.41 26.13
C SER A 92 -22.22 -78.41 27.67
N ILE A 93 -23.41 -78.25 28.25
CA ILE A 93 -23.65 -78.40 29.70
C ILE A 93 -23.61 -79.87 30.12
N SER A 94 -24.13 -80.78 29.30
CA SER A 94 -24.15 -82.22 29.57
C SER A 94 -22.73 -82.84 29.48
N ASP A 95 -21.94 -82.44 28.48
CA ASP A 95 -20.53 -82.83 28.37
C ASP A 95 -19.65 -82.26 29.50
N ARG A 96 -19.93 -81.02 29.96
CA ARG A 96 -19.27 -80.45 31.14
C ARG A 96 -19.62 -81.20 32.41
N ARG A 97 -20.88 -81.62 32.60
CA ARG A 97 -21.31 -82.42 33.76
C ARG A 97 -20.62 -83.78 33.79
N ASN A 98 -20.54 -84.49 32.66
CA ASN A 98 -19.86 -85.78 32.59
C ASN A 98 -18.34 -85.69 32.82
N ARG A 99 -17.67 -84.68 32.25
CA ARG A 99 -16.24 -84.42 32.53
C ARG A 99 -15.99 -84.02 33.99
N SER A 100 -16.92 -83.30 34.62
CA SER A 100 -16.80 -82.90 36.03
C SER A 100 -17.01 -84.06 37.01
N ALA A 101 -17.84 -85.05 36.66
CA ALA A 101 -18.06 -86.26 37.44
C ALA A 101 -16.84 -87.20 37.36
N GLN A 102 -16.30 -87.46 36.16
CA GLN A 102 -15.07 -88.25 35.99
C GLN A 102 -13.82 -87.61 36.61
N ALA A 103 -13.76 -86.27 36.66
CA ALA A 103 -12.67 -85.56 37.34
C ALA A 103 -12.79 -85.62 38.88
N ARG A 104 -13.99 -85.82 39.41
CA ARG A 104 -14.24 -86.01 40.85
C ARG A 104 -13.85 -87.41 41.31
N ASP A 105 -14.14 -88.44 40.52
CA ASP A 105 -13.77 -89.82 40.86
C ASP A 105 -12.25 -90.05 40.80
N ARG A 106 -11.55 -89.44 39.83
CA ARG A 106 -10.07 -89.46 39.79
C ARG A 106 -9.41 -88.68 40.93
N ALA A 107 -10.07 -87.64 41.44
CA ALA A 107 -9.56 -86.83 42.56
C ALA A 107 -9.63 -87.56 43.90
N LEU A 108 -10.57 -88.48 44.07
CA LEU A 108 -10.76 -89.27 45.30
C LEU A 108 -9.84 -90.51 45.36
N ALA A 109 -9.33 -90.98 44.22
CA ALA A 109 -8.42 -92.13 44.14
C ALA A 109 -6.96 -91.80 44.53
N ASN A 110 -6.52 -90.54 44.42
CA ASN A 110 -5.18 -90.11 44.84
C ASN A 110 -5.17 -88.60 45.22
N PRO A 111 -5.54 -88.24 46.47
CA PRO A 111 -5.83 -86.87 46.84
C PRO A 111 -4.61 -85.94 46.80
N GLU A 112 -3.41 -86.45 47.11
CA GLU A 112 -2.18 -85.63 47.09
C GLU A 112 -1.71 -85.28 45.67
N ALA A 113 -1.85 -86.21 44.72
CA ALA A 113 -1.48 -86.01 43.32
C ALA A 113 -2.42 -85.00 42.64
N GLU A 114 -3.72 -85.04 42.94
CA GLU A 114 -4.70 -84.10 42.40
C GLU A 114 -4.54 -82.69 43.00
N ILE A 115 -4.20 -82.55 44.28
CA ILE A 115 -3.92 -81.23 44.88
C ILE A 115 -2.66 -80.60 44.28
N LYS A 116 -1.59 -81.40 44.04
CA LYS A 116 -0.38 -80.93 43.34
C LYS A 116 -0.72 -80.48 41.91
N ARG A 117 -1.51 -81.26 41.17
CA ARG A 117 -1.97 -80.93 39.81
C ARG A 117 -2.85 -79.67 39.76
N ARG A 118 -3.77 -79.47 40.72
CA ARG A 118 -4.60 -78.25 40.80
C ARG A 118 -3.83 -77.02 41.29
N LYS A 119 -2.76 -77.18 42.08
CA LYS A 119 -1.87 -76.08 42.46
C LYS A 119 -0.95 -75.69 41.30
N THR A 120 -0.39 -76.64 40.56
CA THR A 120 0.43 -76.35 39.37
C THR A 120 -0.41 -75.79 38.22
N ALA A 121 -1.62 -76.30 38.00
CA ALA A 121 -2.54 -75.75 37.00
C ALA A 121 -2.96 -74.30 37.34
N ARG A 122 -3.26 -73.97 38.60
CA ARG A 122 -3.56 -72.58 39.00
C ARG A 122 -2.36 -71.64 38.85
N ARG A 123 -1.14 -72.12 39.12
CA ARG A 123 0.09 -71.35 38.88
C ARG A 123 0.35 -71.15 37.38
N ALA A 124 0.12 -72.18 36.57
CA ALA A 124 0.23 -72.10 35.11
C ALA A 124 -0.82 -71.17 34.51
N TRP A 125 -2.08 -71.24 34.94
CA TRP A 125 -3.13 -70.33 34.47
C TRP A 125 -2.93 -68.88 34.94
N ARG A 126 -2.38 -68.67 36.14
CA ARG A 126 -1.96 -67.33 36.58
C ARG A 126 -0.76 -66.83 35.77
N ALA A 127 0.19 -67.70 35.44
CA ALA A 127 1.34 -67.36 34.58
C ALA A 127 0.89 -67.03 33.14
N VAL A 128 -0.06 -67.78 32.58
CA VAL A 128 -0.66 -67.49 31.26
C VAL A 128 -1.47 -66.20 31.30
N GLY A 129 -2.29 -65.98 32.33
CA GLY A 129 -3.03 -64.73 32.50
C GLY A 129 -2.10 -63.51 32.67
N LEU A 130 -1.00 -63.68 33.42
CA LEU A 130 0.04 -62.66 33.55
C LEU A 130 0.77 -62.40 32.23
N ALA A 131 1.13 -63.46 31.49
CA ALA A 131 1.77 -63.33 30.17
C ALA A 131 0.85 -62.63 29.16
N PHE A 132 -0.44 -62.94 29.17
CA PHE A 132 -1.43 -62.28 28.32
C PHE A 132 -1.62 -60.80 28.70
N ALA A 133 -1.68 -60.49 29.99
CA ALA A 133 -1.74 -59.11 30.46
C ALA A 133 -0.48 -58.32 30.08
N LEU A 134 0.71 -58.91 30.18
CA LEU A 134 1.97 -58.30 29.77
C LEU A 134 2.03 -58.09 28.25
N ALA A 135 1.55 -59.05 27.45
CA ALA A 135 1.48 -58.92 26.00
C ALA A 135 0.48 -57.83 25.57
N ALA A 136 -0.69 -57.76 26.22
CA ALA A 136 -1.68 -56.70 25.98
C ALA A 136 -1.13 -55.31 26.36
N PHE A 137 -0.40 -55.21 27.48
CA PHE A 137 0.24 -53.97 27.89
C PHE A 137 1.34 -53.57 26.91
N ALA A 138 2.20 -54.51 26.49
CA ALA A 138 3.23 -54.24 25.48
C ALA A 138 2.64 -53.81 24.13
N GLY A 139 1.53 -54.41 23.70
CA GLY A 139 0.80 -54.00 22.49
C GLY A 139 0.20 -52.60 22.59
N ALA A 140 -0.41 -52.25 23.73
CA ALA A 140 -0.94 -50.90 23.98
C ALA A 140 0.18 -49.85 24.05
N SER A 141 1.31 -50.18 24.68
CA SER A 141 2.49 -49.30 24.74
C SER A 141 3.11 -49.10 23.36
N ALA A 142 3.25 -50.16 22.56
CA ALA A 142 3.79 -50.06 21.21
C ALA A 142 2.86 -49.26 20.29
N PHE A 143 1.53 -49.44 20.42
CA PHE A 143 0.55 -48.64 19.69
C PHE A 143 0.58 -47.17 20.12
N ALA A 144 0.67 -46.89 21.43
CA ALA A 144 0.79 -45.53 21.94
C ALA A 144 2.07 -44.85 21.47
N VAL A 145 3.22 -45.55 21.51
CA VAL A 145 4.49 -45.06 20.97
C VAL A 145 4.36 -44.80 19.47
N HIS A 146 3.76 -45.73 18.71
CA HIS A 146 3.60 -45.56 17.27
C HIS A 146 2.74 -44.34 16.92
N VAL A 147 1.57 -44.21 17.55
CA VAL A 147 0.68 -43.03 17.37
C VAL A 147 1.38 -41.74 17.80
N PHE A 148 2.16 -41.77 18.88
CA PHE A 148 2.89 -40.61 19.36
C PHE A 148 4.05 -40.24 18.42
N THR A 149 4.77 -41.22 17.86
CA THR A 149 5.86 -40.96 16.90
C THR A 149 5.32 -40.41 15.58
N THR A 150 4.21 -40.96 15.06
CA THR A 150 3.61 -40.45 13.81
C THR A 150 3.04 -39.06 14.01
N ALA A 151 2.32 -38.82 15.11
CA ALA A 151 1.80 -37.50 15.42
C ALA A 151 2.92 -36.47 15.68
N TYR A 152 4.06 -36.92 16.22
CA TYR A 152 5.24 -36.08 16.40
C TYR A 152 5.92 -35.76 15.07
N GLU A 153 6.11 -36.75 14.19
CA GLU A 153 6.69 -36.57 12.85
C GLU A 153 5.82 -35.64 11.99
N ASP A 154 4.50 -35.84 11.97
CA ASP A 154 3.55 -34.96 11.26
C ASP A 154 3.64 -33.53 11.80
N ASN A 155 3.62 -33.35 13.12
CA ASN A 155 3.75 -32.03 13.74
C ASN A 155 5.08 -31.34 13.39
N GLN A 156 6.18 -32.09 13.29
CA GLN A 156 7.48 -31.53 12.85
C GLN A 156 7.46 -31.11 11.38
N GLN A 157 6.77 -31.85 10.51
CA GLN A 157 6.61 -31.47 9.09
C GLN A 157 5.80 -30.17 8.96
N HIS A 158 4.68 -30.04 9.66
CA HIS A 158 3.88 -28.81 9.60
C HIS A 158 4.60 -27.61 10.22
N LYS A 159 5.40 -27.80 11.27
CA LYS A 159 6.28 -26.76 11.80
C LYS A 159 7.38 -26.34 10.83
N SER A 160 7.92 -27.29 10.05
CA SER A 160 8.85 -26.97 8.98
C SER A 160 8.20 -26.12 7.88
N LEU A 161 6.97 -26.44 7.48
CA LEU A 161 6.20 -25.63 6.53
C LEU A 161 5.97 -24.22 7.06
N LEU A 162 5.58 -24.09 8.33
CA LEU A 162 5.39 -22.79 8.96
C LEU A 162 6.70 -21.96 8.96
N SER A 163 7.83 -22.59 9.27
CA SER A 163 9.16 -21.95 9.19
C SER A 163 9.54 -21.54 7.77
N GLN A 164 9.20 -22.34 6.75
CA GLN A 164 9.42 -21.98 5.35
C GLN A 164 8.57 -20.77 4.97
N GLY A 165 7.31 -20.73 5.39
CA GLY A 165 6.43 -19.58 5.19
C GLY A 165 6.98 -18.30 5.82
N PHE A 166 7.51 -18.37 7.04
CA PHE A 166 8.19 -17.22 7.67
C PHE A 166 9.43 -16.76 6.89
N SER A 167 10.23 -17.70 6.37
CA SER A 167 11.41 -17.38 5.56
C SER A 167 11.03 -16.66 4.28
N GLU A 168 10.01 -17.16 3.56
CA GLU A 168 9.52 -16.52 2.34
C GLU A 168 8.97 -15.11 2.63
N LEU A 169 8.15 -14.99 3.68
CA LEU A 169 7.60 -13.70 4.14
C LEU A 169 8.72 -12.70 4.49
N THR A 170 9.74 -13.12 5.23
CA THR A 170 10.88 -12.26 5.60
C THR A 170 11.69 -11.85 4.37
N SER A 171 11.86 -12.76 3.41
CA SER A 171 12.60 -12.46 2.18
C SER A 171 11.86 -11.48 1.24
N ALA A 172 10.57 -11.22 1.50
CA ALA A 172 9.78 -10.21 0.81
C ALA A 172 9.89 -8.82 1.46
N ASP A 173 10.31 -8.74 2.73
CA ASP A 173 10.29 -7.50 3.52
C ASP A 173 11.11 -6.37 2.91
N GLU A 174 12.25 -6.68 2.29
CA GLU A 174 13.12 -5.67 1.68
C GLU A 174 12.37 -4.80 0.67
N VAL A 175 11.58 -5.44 -0.20
CA VAL A 175 10.83 -4.73 -1.25
C VAL A 175 9.55 -4.12 -0.70
N VAL A 176 8.88 -4.79 0.23
CA VAL A 176 7.68 -4.25 0.91
C VAL A 176 8.01 -2.96 1.66
N LEU A 177 9.13 -2.94 2.38
CA LEU A 177 9.59 -1.75 3.11
C LEU A 177 10.05 -0.64 2.16
N ALA A 178 10.75 -0.99 1.07
CA ALA A 178 11.15 -0.01 0.07
C ALA A 178 9.93 0.62 -0.64
N ALA A 179 8.90 -0.18 -0.94
CA ALA A 179 7.64 0.33 -1.48
C ALA A 179 6.89 1.21 -0.46
N ASP A 180 6.83 0.80 0.81
CA ASP A 180 6.21 1.59 1.89
C ASP A 180 6.89 2.94 2.10
N GLU A 181 8.23 2.97 2.09
CA GLU A 181 9.00 4.21 2.18
C GLU A 181 8.62 5.20 1.07
N LEU A 182 8.48 4.70 -0.17
CA LEU A 182 8.12 5.54 -1.31
C LEU A 182 6.65 6.00 -1.25
N VAL A 183 5.71 5.10 -0.96
CA VAL A 183 4.26 5.43 -0.92
C VAL A 183 3.93 6.42 0.21
N VAL A 184 4.66 6.37 1.32
CA VAL A 184 4.45 7.27 2.47
C VAL A 184 5.21 8.59 2.30
N ALA A 185 6.14 8.68 1.34
CA ALA A 185 6.91 9.90 1.11
C ALA A 185 6.00 11.07 0.73
N SER A 186 6.40 12.28 1.14
CA SER A 186 5.76 13.48 0.61
C SER A 186 6.12 13.64 -0.86
N PHE A 187 5.28 14.34 -1.64
CA PHE A 187 5.58 14.58 -3.05
C PHE A 187 6.96 15.21 -3.25
N ASP A 188 7.39 16.11 -2.36
CA ASP A 188 8.70 16.78 -2.43
C ASP A 188 9.87 15.86 -2.09
N ASP A 189 9.68 14.95 -1.13
CA ASP A 189 10.70 14.02 -0.66
C ASP A 189 10.78 12.73 -1.50
N LEU A 190 9.84 12.51 -2.41
CA LEU A 190 9.77 11.32 -3.25
C LEU A 190 10.98 11.22 -4.19
N ASP A 191 11.75 10.15 -4.01
CA ASP A 191 12.86 9.79 -4.90
C ASP A 191 12.36 8.93 -6.07
N GLU A 192 11.90 9.59 -7.12
CA GLU A 192 11.35 8.97 -8.33
C GLU A 192 12.33 7.99 -9.03
N SER A 193 13.64 8.11 -8.75
CA SER A 193 14.67 7.25 -9.36
C SER A 193 14.65 5.82 -8.83
N LYS A 194 14.09 5.61 -7.62
CA LYS A 194 13.97 4.29 -6.99
C LYS A 194 12.72 3.51 -7.44
N ILE A 195 11.70 4.21 -7.93
CA ILE A 195 10.40 3.62 -8.29
C ILE A 195 10.54 2.46 -9.29
N PRO A 196 11.30 2.57 -10.40
CA PRO A 196 11.43 1.47 -11.36
C PRO A 196 12.05 0.20 -10.79
N ASP A 197 13.04 0.34 -9.90
CA ASP A 197 13.71 -0.81 -9.26
C ASP A 197 12.76 -1.52 -8.29
N VAL A 198 11.99 -0.78 -7.50
CA VAL A 198 11.00 -1.34 -6.59
C VAL A 198 9.89 -2.04 -7.37
N ILE A 199 9.25 -1.36 -8.34
CA ILE A 199 8.19 -1.93 -9.19
C ILE A 199 8.70 -3.18 -9.93
N GLY A 200 9.91 -3.13 -10.48
CA GLY A 200 10.51 -4.27 -11.19
C GLY A 200 10.70 -5.53 -10.33
N LYS A 201 10.79 -5.40 -9.01
CA LYS A 201 10.93 -6.52 -8.05
C LYS A 201 9.59 -7.04 -7.52
N ILE A 202 8.49 -6.31 -7.68
CA ILE A 202 7.16 -6.69 -7.18
C ILE A 202 6.72 -8.08 -7.70
N PRO A 203 6.89 -8.46 -8.99
CA PRO A 203 6.46 -9.76 -9.49
C PRO A 203 7.12 -10.94 -8.77
N ASP A 204 8.44 -10.86 -8.54
CA ASP A 204 9.20 -11.91 -7.85
C ASP A 204 8.78 -12.01 -6.38
N VAL A 205 8.52 -10.88 -5.74
CA VAL A 205 8.06 -10.81 -4.35
C VAL A 205 6.64 -11.33 -4.21
N ASN A 206 5.77 -11.09 -5.18
CA ASN A 206 4.41 -11.63 -5.20
C ASN A 206 4.41 -13.17 -5.26
N VAL A 207 5.38 -13.79 -5.92
CA VAL A 207 5.58 -15.24 -5.91
C VAL A 207 5.94 -15.73 -4.50
N LYS A 208 6.89 -15.05 -3.83
CA LYS A 208 7.29 -15.38 -2.46
C LYS A 208 6.16 -15.22 -1.45
N LEU A 209 5.39 -14.13 -1.53
CA LEU A 209 4.22 -13.91 -0.67
C LEU A 209 3.13 -14.95 -0.91
N SER A 210 2.91 -15.35 -2.16
CA SER A 210 1.97 -16.43 -2.49
C SER A 210 2.46 -17.78 -1.97
N ALA A 211 3.78 -18.05 -2.01
CA ALA A 211 4.38 -19.24 -1.42
C ALA A 211 4.26 -19.24 0.11
N ALA A 212 4.54 -18.11 0.77
CA ALA A 212 4.37 -17.95 2.21
C ALA A 212 2.94 -18.26 2.66
N LYS A 213 1.94 -17.72 1.94
CA LYS A 213 0.52 -18.02 2.18
C LYS A 213 0.22 -19.52 2.02
N SER A 214 0.67 -20.13 0.92
CA SER A 214 0.47 -21.57 0.66
C SER A 214 1.11 -22.47 1.72
N PHE A 215 2.32 -22.15 2.17
CA PHE A 215 2.99 -22.86 3.26
C PHE A 215 2.26 -22.72 4.59
N ALA A 216 1.74 -21.53 4.88
CA ALA A 216 0.95 -21.29 6.08
C ALA A 216 -0.37 -22.07 6.06
N GLU A 217 -1.11 -22.05 4.95
CA GLU A 217 -2.35 -22.81 4.77
C GLU A 217 -2.10 -24.33 4.88
N SER A 218 -1.01 -24.83 4.29
CA SER A 218 -0.62 -26.24 4.38
C SER A 218 -0.15 -26.65 5.80
N ALA A 219 0.51 -25.75 6.52
CA ALA A 219 0.91 -25.98 7.91
C ALA A 219 -0.32 -26.10 8.81
N LYS A 220 -1.35 -25.26 8.58
CA LYS A 220 -2.59 -25.20 9.36
C LYS A 220 -3.29 -26.56 9.47
N GLU A 221 -3.27 -27.37 8.42
CA GLU A 221 -3.99 -28.65 8.36
C GLU A 221 -3.54 -29.68 9.41
N GLY A 222 -2.33 -29.56 9.96
CA GLY A 222 -1.81 -30.50 10.95
C GLY A 222 -1.17 -29.87 12.19
N VAL A 223 -1.43 -28.59 12.46
CA VAL A 223 -1.10 -27.94 13.73
C VAL A 223 -2.37 -27.57 14.51
N SER A 224 -2.23 -27.28 15.80
CA SER A 224 -3.34 -26.85 16.66
C SER A 224 -2.88 -25.83 17.70
N GLY A 225 -3.82 -25.05 18.24
CA GLY A 225 -3.53 -24.08 19.30
C GLY A 225 -2.84 -22.83 18.77
N ASP A 226 -1.70 -22.45 19.34
CA ASP A 226 -1.01 -21.22 18.96
C ASP A 226 -0.33 -21.33 17.59
N ASP A 227 0.13 -22.53 17.20
CA ASP A 227 0.70 -22.81 15.88
C ASP A 227 -0.33 -22.62 14.76
N GLU A 228 -1.61 -22.97 15.01
CA GLU A 228 -2.71 -22.76 14.06
C GLU A 228 -3.03 -21.27 13.86
N LYS A 229 -3.07 -20.51 14.96
CA LYS A 229 -3.25 -19.05 14.88
C LYS A 229 -2.07 -18.37 14.19
N ALA A 230 -0.84 -18.84 14.44
CA ALA A 230 0.34 -18.32 13.76
C ALA A 230 0.29 -18.57 12.25
N ALA A 231 -0.17 -19.76 11.82
CA ALA A 231 -0.41 -20.05 10.42
C ALA A 231 -1.46 -19.11 9.80
N ASP A 232 -2.59 -18.87 10.48
CA ASP A 232 -3.61 -17.93 10.01
C ASP A 232 -3.08 -16.50 9.88
N GLN A 233 -2.32 -16.02 10.87
CA GLN A 233 -1.75 -14.68 10.87
C GLN A 233 -0.62 -14.54 9.84
N LEU A 234 0.14 -15.59 9.57
CA LEU A 234 1.15 -15.64 8.51
C LEU A 234 0.49 -15.55 7.13
N ALA A 235 -0.56 -16.33 6.89
CA ALA A 235 -1.32 -16.26 5.63
C ALA A 235 -1.95 -14.87 5.42
N ALA A 236 -2.54 -14.30 6.48
CA ALA A 236 -3.12 -12.96 6.45
C ALA A 236 -2.08 -11.85 6.22
N SER A 237 -0.90 -11.93 6.87
CA SER A 237 0.20 -10.98 6.66
C SER A 237 0.73 -11.06 5.22
N ALA A 238 0.93 -12.27 4.69
CA ALA A 238 1.39 -12.47 3.32
C ALA A 238 0.40 -11.92 2.28
N GLU A 239 -0.90 -12.14 2.48
CA GLU A 239 -1.95 -11.59 1.62
C GLU A 239 -2.04 -10.07 1.72
N ALA A 240 -2.02 -9.51 2.94
CA ALA A 240 -2.05 -8.06 3.15
C ALA A 240 -0.87 -7.39 2.44
N ARG A 241 0.36 -7.90 2.59
CA ARG A 241 1.54 -7.33 1.92
C ARG A 241 1.48 -7.46 0.40
N LYS A 242 0.90 -8.55 -0.12
CA LYS A 242 0.68 -8.70 -1.57
C LYS A 242 -0.26 -7.61 -2.08
N THR A 243 -1.41 -7.42 -1.42
CA THR A 243 -2.35 -6.36 -1.78
C THR A 243 -1.75 -4.97 -1.57
N MET A 244 -0.90 -4.76 -0.56
CA MET A 244 -0.14 -3.51 -0.40
C MET A 244 0.75 -3.25 -1.61
N LEU A 245 1.48 -4.26 -2.11
CA LEU A 245 2.34 -4.09 -3.29
C LEU A 245 1.54 -3.81 -4.55
N GLU A 246 0.38 -4.45 -4.73
CA GLU A 246 -0.53 -4.17 -5.86
C GLU A 246 -1.04 -2.71 -5.83
N VAL A 247 -1.44 -2.21 -4.66
CA VAL A 247 -1.87 -0.82 -4.50
C VAL A 247 -0.69 0.15 -4.60
N ALA A 248 0.49 -0.22 -4.06
CA ALA A 248 1.71 0.57 -4.16
C ALA A 248 2.15 0.72 -5.62
N GLU A 249 2.07 -0.33 -6.44
CA GLU A 249 2.42 -0.26 -7.86
C GLU A 249 1.57 0.79 -8.59
N ALA A 250 0.26 0.80 -8.33
CA ALA A 250 -0.64 1.80 -8.89
C ALA A 250 -0.29 3.23 -8.43
N ILE A 251 -0.09 3.43 -7.12
CA ILE A 251 0.30 4.72 -6.53
C ILE A 251 1.62 5.21 -7.13
N LEU A 252 2.67 4.39 -7.07
CA LEU A 252 4.02 4.78 -7.46
C LEU A 252 4.16 5.03 -8.96
N THR A 253 3.41 4.31 -9.79
CA THR A 253 3.40 4.56 -11.25
C THR A 253 2.82 5.94 -11.55
N GLU A 254 1.72 6.31 -10.88
CA GLU A 254 1.10 7.61 -11.08
C GLU A 254 1.94 8.75 -10.49
N GLU A 255 2.49 8.56 -9.29
CA GLU A 255 3.41 9.52 -8.67
C GLU A 255 4.67 9.75 -9.50
N GLN A 256 5.20 8.71 -10.14
CA GLN A 256 6.33 8.83 -11.06
C GLN A 256 6.00 9.74 -12.26
N ALA A 257 4.84 9.54 -12.89
CA ALA A 257 4.41 10.36 -14.02
C ALA A 257 4.22 11.83 -13.58
N ALA A 258 3.57 12.05 -12.43
CA ALA A 258 3.38 13.37 -11.85
C ALA A 258 4.71 14.08 -11.52
N LYS A 259 5.69 13.35 -10.95
CA LYS A 259 6.99 13.91 -10.58
C LYS A 259 7.83 14.26 -11.80
N GLN A 260 7.82 13.42 -12.83
CA GLN A 260 8.45 13.73 -14.11
C GLN A 260 7.80 14.95 -14.80
N ALA A 261 6.47 15.05 -14.77
CA ALA A 261 5.76 16.22 -15.30
C ALA A 261 6.11 17.49 -14.51
N SER A 262 6.24 17.39 -13.19
CA SER A 262 6.68 18.48 -12.32
C SER A 262 8.10 18.95 -12.66
N ASN A 263 9.02 18.04 -12.93
CA ASN A 263 10.40 18.36 -13.32
C ASN A 263 10.45 19.09 -14.68
N LEU A 264 9.60 18.66 -15.63
CA LEU A 264 9.42 19.34 -16.91
C LEU A 264 8.82 20.73 -16.73
N MET A 265 7.81 20.88 -15.86
CA MET A 265 7.21 22.18 -15.54
C MET A 265 8.21 23.15 -14.89
N ALA A 266 9.04 22.66 -13.97
CA ALA A 266 10.09 23.48 -13.36
C ALA A 266 11.10 23.97 -14.42
N SER A 267 11.53 23.09 -15.31
CA SER A 267 12.45 23.42 -16.42
C SER A 267 11.82 24.39 -17.43
N CYS A 268 10.56 24.15 -17.78
CA CYS A 268 9.75 25.05 -18.61
C CYS A 268 9.72 26.45 -18.00
N TRP A 269 9.41 26.54 -16.71
CA TRP A 269 9.28 27.82 -16.02
C TRP A 269 10.62 28.56 -15.89
N GLU A 270 11.73 27.85 -15.71
CA GLU A 270 13.07 28.45 -15.75
C GLU A 270 13.37 29.11 -17.11
N ASN A 271 12.98 28.45 -18.21
CA ASN A 271 13.10 29.00 -19.56
C ASN A 271 12.21 30.24 -19.75
N VAL A 272 10.98 30.23 -19.25
CA VAL A 272 10.07 31.39 -19.26
C VAL A 272 10.67 32.58 -18.51
N LEU A 273 11.18 32.36 -17.29
CA LEU A 273 11.82 33.41 -16.50
C LEU A 273 13.07 33.98 -17.19
N SER A 274 13.84 33.12 -17.85
CA SER A 274 15.03 33.52 -18.60
C SER A 274 14.67 34.32 -19.86
N ALA A 275 13.61 33.94 -20.57
CA ALA A 275 13.07 34.71 -21.70
C ALA A 275 12.60 36.10 -21.24
N ASP A 276 11.86 36.17 -20.14
CA ASP A 276 11.39 37.43 -19.56
C ASP A 276 12.54 38.36 -19.13
N ALA A 277 13.64 37.79 -18.62
CA ALA A 277 14.83 38.56 -18.31
C ALA A 277 15.46 39.18 -19.57
N LEU A 278 15.59 38.40 -20.65
CA LEU A 278 16.11 38.88 -21.92
C LEU A 278 15.23 39.96 -22.55
N LEU A 279 13.90 39.84 -22.48
CA LEU A 279 12.99 40.87 -22.98
C LEU A 279 13.13 42.19 -22.23
N ARG A 280 13.33 42.14 -20.92
CA ARG A 280 13.60 43.33 -20.12
C ARG A 280 14.91 43.99 -20.54
N GLU A 281 15.97 43.21 -20.71
CA GLU A 281 17.26 43.72 -21.18
C GLU A 281 17.17 44.29 -22.60
N ALA A 282 16.37 43.67 -23.49
CA ALA A 282 16.11 44.19 -24.83
C ALA A 282 15.40 45.56 -24.76
N ALA A 283 14.32 45.66 -23.97
CA ALA A 283 13.59 46.92 -23.79
C ALA A 283 14.46 48.03 -23.19
N GLU A 284 15.39 47.72 -22.29
CA GLU A 284 16.34 48.68 -21.73
C GLU A 284 17.33 49.21 -22.78
N LEU A 285 17.81 48.37 -23.71
CA LEU A 285 18.73 48.79 -24.77
C LEU A 285 18.09 49.78 -25.74
N VAL A 286 16.79 49.64 -26.03
CA VAL A 286 16.07 50.52 -26.97
C VAL A 286 15.89 51.95 -26.44
N THR A 287 16.12 52.19 -25.14
CA THR A 287 16.08 53.54 -24.55
C THR A 287 17.12 54.50 -25.12
N ASP A 288 18.25 53.98 -25.61
CA ASP A 288 19.24 54.72 -26.39
C ASP A 288 19.29 54.11 -27.80
N THR A 289 18.41 54.62 -28.68
CA THR A 289 18.21 54.08 -30.02
C THR A 289 19.39 54.40 -30.94
N ASN A 290 20.40 53.54 -30.92
CA ASN A 290 21.50 53.51 -31.87
C ASN A 290 21.60 52.12 -32.53
N GLU A 291 22.32 52.01 -33.65
CA GLU A 291 22.37 50.79 -34.47
C GLU A 291 22.89 49.57 -33.68
N GLU A 292 23.86 49.77 -32.77
CA GLU A 292 24.41 48.71 -31.94
C GLU A 292 23.39 48.19 -30.91
N ASN A 293 22.68 49.11 -30.25
CA ASN A 293 21.66 48.80 -29.26
C ASN A 293 20.44 48.13 -29.90
N THR A 294 19.97 48.60 -31.06
CA THR A 294 18.88 47.96 -31.80
C THR A 294 19.25 46.53 -32.19
N ARG A 295 20.47 46.32 -32.72
CA ARG A 295 20.93 44.98 -33.10
C ARG A 295 21.08 44.05 -31.89
N THR A 296 21.52 44.58 -30.76
CA THR A 296 21.65 43.80 -29.52
C THR A 296 20.28 43.47 -28.92
N SER A 297 19.33 44.42 -28.95
CA SER A 297 17.93 44.20 -28.58
C SER A 297 17.30 43.08 -29.39
N GLN A 298 17.42 43.14 -30.72
CA GLN A 298 16.89 42.12 -31.61
C GLN A 298 17.44 40.73 -31.29
N LYS A 299 18.77 40.62 -31.08
CA LYS A 299 19.40 39.35 -30.70
C LYS A 299 18.86 38.80 -29.37
N LYS A 300 18.57 39.66 -28.40
CA LYS A 300 17.95 39.25 -27.14
C LYS A 300 16.51 38.79 -27.32
N CYS A 301 15.72 39.46 -28.16
CA CYS A 301 14.37 39.04 -28.53
C CYS A 301 14.38 37.66 -29.22
N GLU A 302 15.33 37.43 -30.13
CA GLU A 302 15.52 36.13 -30.78
C GLU A 302 15.91 35.03 -29.78
N GLN A 303 16.81 35.31 -28.85
CA GLN A 303 17.19 34.38 -27.78
C GLN A 303 16.00 34.08 -26.84
N ALA A 304 15.20 35.09 -26.49
CA ALA A 304 14.01 34.92 -25.69
C ALA A 304 12.95 34.07 -26.41
N ARG A 305 12.79 34.24 -27.73
CA ARG A 305 11.90 33.39 -28.55
C ARG A 305 12.31 31.93 -28.52
N GLU A 306 13.62 31.66 -28.64
CA GLU A 306 14.15 30.30 -28.59
C GLU A 306 13.86 29.65 -27.24
N LEU A 307 14.09 30.37 -26.14
CA LEU A 307 13.76 29.89 -24.79
C LEU A 307 12.27 29.62 -24.60
N LEU A 308 11.37 30.49 -25.09
CA LEU A 308 9.93 30.22 -25.03
C LEU A 308 9.48 29.06 -25.91
N THR A 309 10.17 28.81 -27.03
CA THR A 309 9.91 27.64 -27.88
C THR A 309 10.29 26.36 -27.14
N GLN A 310 11.45 26.36 -26.46
CA GLN A 310 11.86 25.25 -25.59
C GLN A 310 10.90 25.07 -24.41
N ALA A 311 10.50 26.16 -23.76
CA ALA A 311 9.52 26.13 -22.68
C ALA A 311 8.18 25.52 -23.14
N SER A 312 7.69 25.89 -24.32
CA SER A 312 6.43 25.36 -24.87
C SER A 312 6.55 23.87 -25.16
N SER A 313 7.67 23.42 -25.74
CA SER A 313 7.91 21.99 -25.96
C SER A 313 7.97 21.20 -24.64
N GLN A 314 8.60 21.75 -23.59
CA GLN A 314 8.63 21.12 -22.27
C GLN A 314 7.24 21.10 -21.61
N PHE A 315 6.47 22.17 -21.80
CA PHE A 315 5.10 22.29 -21.32
C PHE A 315 4.16 21.26 -21.96
N GLU A 316 4.21 21.12 -23.28
CA GLU A 316 3.46 20.09 -24.02
C GLU A 316 3.82 18.67 -23.54
N GLN A 317 5.12 18.41 -23.30
CA GLN A 317 5.58 17.13 -22.74
C GLN A 317 5.03 16.90 -21.33
N ALA A 318 5.03 17.92 -20.46
CA ALA A 318 4.46 17.81 -19.12
C ALA A 318 2.96 17.49 -19.15
N GLN A 319 2.20 18.19 -20.00
CA GLN A 319 0.77 17.95 -20.18
C GLN A 319 0.47 16.54 -20.69
N ALA A 320 1.25 16.06 -21.66
CA ALA A 320 1.09 14.72 -22.21
C ALA A 320 1.43 13.63 -21.20
N LEU A 321 2.35 13.91 -20.28
CA LEU A 321 2.80 12.95 -19.27
C LEU A 321 1.84 12.86 -18.08
N TYR A 322 1.30 13.99 -17.62
CA TYR A 322 0.36 14.01 -16.52
C TYR A 322 -0.76 15.05 -16.72
N PRO A 323 -2.03 14.65 -16.81
CA PRO A 323 -3.15 15.57 -17.00
C PRO A 323 -3.45 16.34 -15.71
N ALA A 324 -3.43 17.67 -15.80
CA ALA A 324 -3.78 18.58 -14.70
C ALA A 324 -4.34 19.89 -15.27
N ASP A 325 -4.78 20.81 -14.40
CA ASP A 325 -5.22 22.14 -14.80
C ASP A 325 -4.03 23.08 -15.05
N TYR A 326 -3.53 23.08 -16.28
CA TYR A 326 -2.42 23.94 -16.70
C TYR A 326 -2.87 25.26 -17.34
N GLY A 327 -4.18 25.56 -17.39
CA GLY A 327 -4.74 26.69 -18.14
C GLY A 327 -4.03 28.03 -17.89
N PRO A 328 -3.80 28.44 -16.63
CA PRO A 328 -3.10 29.70 -16.34
C PRO A 328 -1.66 29.77 -16.90
N PHE A 329 -0.96 28.64 -16.97
CA PHE A 329 0.39 28.59 -17.54
C PHE A 329 0.36 28.71 -19.06
N ASP A 330 -0.58 28.02 -19.71
CA ASP A 330 -0.77 28.05 -21.17
C ASP A 330 -1.07 29.47 -21.65
N ASP A 331 -2.07 30.12 -21.02
CA ASP A 331 -2.45 31.50 -21.32
C ASP A 331 -1.26 32.45 -21.20
N TYR A 332 -0.47 32.31 -20.13
CA TYR A 332 0.70 33.17 -19.89
C TYR A 332 1.80 32.98 -20.93
N ILE A 333 2.16 31.72 -21.23
CA ILE A 333 3.20 31.38 -22.21
C ILE A 333 2.78 31.89 -23.60
N ALA A 334 1.53 31.66 -23.99
CA ALA A 334 0.99 32.13 -25.27
C ALA A 334 1.04 33.68 -25.38
N ALA A 335 0.63 34.40 -24.34
CA ALA A 335 0.71 35.86 -24.30
C ALA A 335 2.16 36.36 -24.44
N ARG A 336 3.12 35.69 -23.79
CA ARG A 336 4.55 36.00 -23.92
C ARG A 336 5.08 35.73 -25.31
N GLN A 337 4.75 34.60 -25.94
CA GLN A 337 5.15 34.31 -27.31
C GLN A 337 4.64 35.39 -28.28
N GLN A 338 3.39 35.82 -28.12
CA GLN A 338 2.82 36.88 -28.94
C GLN A 338 3.52 38.23 -28.73
N SER A 339 3.86 38.57 -27.48
CA SER A 339 4.66 39.76 -27.15
C SER A 339 6.02 39.73 -27.88
N ILE A 340 6.77 38.63 -27.79
CA ILE A 340 8.07 38.51 -28.48
C ILE A 340 7.93 38.66 -30.00
N ALA A 341 6.87 38.09 -30.59
CA ALA A 341 6.63 38.21 -32.03
C ALA A 341 6.46 39.67 -32.47
N TYR A 342 5.74 40.49 -31.69
CA TYR A 342 5.61 41.91 -31.97
C TYR A 342 6.91 42.71 -31.75
N ALA A 343 7.71 42.36 -30.72
CA ALA A 343 9.01 42.98 -30.51
C ALA A 343 9.95 42.76 -31.71
N ILE A 344 10.06 41.52 -32.19
CA ILE A 344 10.88 41.19 -33.36
C ILE A 344 10.37 41.90 -34.62
N ALA A 345 9.05 41.89 -34.86
CA ALA A 345 8.46 42.58 -36.00
C ALA A 345 8.66 44.10 -35.95
N SER A 346 8.77 44.69 -34.75
CA SER A 346 9.14 46.09 -34.57
C SER A 346 10.60 46.34 -34.95
N ASP A 347 11.53 45.53 -34.43
CA ASP A 347 12.95 45.62 -34.76
C ASP A 347 13.21 45.45 -36.26
N GLU A 348 12.52 44.52 -36.93
CA GLU A 348 12.58 44.31 -38.38
C GLU A 348 12.08 45.53 -39.18
N ALA A 349 10.99 46.17 -38.73
CA ALA A 349 10.44 47.37 -39.35
C ALA A 349 11.40 48.57 -39.22
N ILE A 350 12.07 48.71 -38.06
CA ILE A 350 13.11 49.73 -37.83
C ILE A 350 14.25 49.56 -38.84
N TYR A 351 14.68 48.32 -39.11
CA TYR A 351 15.79 48.03 -40.03
C TYR A 351 15.49 48.50 -41.46
N VAL A 352 14.26 48.32 -41.93
CA VAL A 352 13.83 48.79 -43.27
C VAL A 352 13.33 50.24 -43.28
N GLN A 353 13.51 50.97 -42.18
CA GLN A 353 13.10 52.36 -41.98
C GLN A 353 11.58 52.59 -42.10
N ASP A 354 10.78 51.57 -41.83
CA ASP A 354 9.32 51.67 -41.75
C ASP A 354 8.87 52.00 -40.33
N LYS A 355 8.92 53.30 -40.00
CA LYS A 355 8.56 53.80 -38.68
C LYS A 355 7.09 53.52 -38.30
N ALA A 356 6.16 53.61 -39.26
CA ALA A 356 4.75 53.44 -38.96
C ALA A 356 4.43 52.01 -38.53
N THR A 357 5.03 51.01 -39.20
CA THR A 357 4.89 49.61 -38.81
C THR A 357 5.58 49.31 -37.48
N ALA A 358 6.77 49.89 -37.23
CA ALA A 358 7.46 49.76 -35.95
C ALA A 358 6.62 50.31 -34.78
N ASP A 359 6.08 51.52 -34.92
CA ASP A 359 5.24 52.15 -33.90
C ASP A 359 3.99 51.29 -33.61
N SER A 360 3.31 50.78 -34.65
CA SER A 360 2.15 49.90 -34.48
C SER A 360 2.48 48.56 -33.79
N ASN A 361 3.64 47.96 -34.08
CA ASN A 361 4.06 46.73 -33.43
C ASN A 361 4.48 46.97 -31.97
N ASN A 362 5.10 48.13 -31.66
CA ASN A 362 5.41 48.52 -30.29
C ASN A 362 4.14 48.69 -29.44
N GLU A 363 3.07 49.28 -30.00
CA GLU A 363 1.78 49.37 -29.32
C GLU A 363 1.22 47.98 -28.98
N LYS A 364 1.19 47.06 -29.96
CA LYS A 364 0.75 45.68 -29.74
C LYS A 364 1.62 44.91 -28.75
N TYR A 365 2.93 45.12 -28.78
CA TYR A 365 3.85 44.57 -27.79
C TYR A 365 3.45 44.99 -26.37
N ASN A 366 3.20 46.30 -26.17
CA ASN A 366 2.81 46.84 -24.88
C ASN A 366 1.45 46.30 -24.41
N GLU A 367 0.49 46.14 -25.32
CA GLU A 367 -0.81 45.50 -25.03
C GLU A 367 -0.64 44.05 -24.58
N CYS A 368 0.17 43.26 -25.30
CA CYS A 368 0.46 41.88 -24.94
C CYS A 368 1.22 41.76 -23.62
N ASP A 369 2.19 42.65 -23.35
CA ASP A 369 2.93 42.64 -22.09
C ASP A 369 2.01 43.01 -20.90
N ALA A 370 1.10 43.98 -21.09
CA ALA A 370 0.08 44.31 -20.10
C ALA A 370 -0.88 43.13 -19.84
N ALA A 371 -1.34 42.44 -20.89
CA ALA A 371 -2.16 41.24 -20.73
C ALA A 371 -1.41 40.11 -20.02
N ALA A 372 -0.14 39.88 -20.36
CA ALA A 372 0.70 38.90 -19.69
C ALA A 372 0.88 39.24 -18.20
N ALA A 373 0.97 40.52 -17.84
CA ALA A 373 1.01 40.96 -16.44
C ALA A 373 -0.28 40.62 -15.66
N GLU A 374 -1.44 40.72 -16.31
CA GLU A 374 -2.72 40.32 -15.71
C GLU A 374 -2.84 38.80 -15.58
N LEU A 375 -2.37 38.05 -16.57
CA LEU A 375 -2.34 36.58 -16.53
C LEU A 375 -1.39 36.06 -15.46
N ALA A 376 -0.24 36.71 -15.27
CA ALA A 376 0.70 36.38 -14.21
C ALA A 376 0.07 36.41 -12.81
N ALA A 377 -0.90 37.28 -12.57
CA ALA A 377 -1.62 37.35 -11.30
C ALA A 377 -2.55 36.14 -11.05
N LYS A 378 -2.89 35.38 -12.10
CA LYS A 378 -3.71 34.16 -12.04
C LYS A 378 -2.89 32.89 -11.90
N LEU A 379 -1.56 32.98 -12.03
CA LEU A 379 -0.68 31.81 -11.96
C LEU A 379 -0.76 31.16 -10.56
N PRO A 380 -0.67 29.82 -10.50
CA PRO A 380 -0.50 29.11 -9.24
C PRO A 380 0.73 29.59 -8.46
N LYS A 381 0.74 29.34 -7.15
CA LYS A 381 1.87 29.73 -6.27
C LYS A 381 3.16 29.00 -6.64
N THR A 382 3.04 27.74 -7.05
CA THR A 382 4.13 26.85 -7.43
C THR A 382 3.80 26.09 -8.71
N THR A 383 4.82 25.58 -9.40
CA THR A 383 4.70 24.99 -10.74
C THR A 383 4.00 23.63 -10.68
N GLU A 384 4.23 22.93 -9.58
CA GLU A 384 3.72 21.62 -9.25
C GLU A 384 2.31 21.67 -8.64
N GLY A 385 1.82 22.85 -8.24
CA GLY A 385 0.54 23.00 -7.55
C GLY A 385 -0.64 22.29 -8.24
N PRO A 386 -0.89 22.51 -9.55
CA PRO A 386 -1.95 21.81 -10.27
C PRO A 386 -1.72 20.29 -10.40
N ILE A 387 -0.47 19.86 -10.55
CA ILE A 387 -0.09 18.45 -10.66
C ILE A 387 -0.39 17.73 -9.34
N VAL A 388 0.05 18.30 -8.22
CA VAL A 388 -0.19 17.75 -6.87
C VAL A 388 -1.68 17.70 -6.57
N ALA A 389 -2.44 18.74 -6.94
CA ALA A 389 -3.89 18.74 -6.75
C ALA A 389 -4.59 17.60 -7.52
N ALA A 390 -4.23 17.40 -8.79
CA ALA A 390 -4.76 16.31 -9.61
C ALA A 390 -4.35 14.93 -9.06
N LEU A 391 -3.11 14.79 -8.59
CA LEU A 391 -2.59 13.57 -7.97
C LEU A 391 -3.32 13.21 -6.68
N ASP A 392 -3.55 14.19 -5.81
CA ASP A 392 -4.27 13.98 -4.55
C ASP A 392 -5.73 13.58 -4.78
N GLU A 393 -6.38 14.16 -5.79
CA GLU A 393 -7.74 13.79 -6.20
C GLU A 393 -7.78 12.34 -6.73
N SER A 394 -6.84 11.98 -7.60
CA SER A 394 -6.76 10.64 -8.22
C SER A 394 -6.43 9.54 -7.21
N LEU A 395 -5.43 9.78 -6.35
CA LEU A 395 -4.88 8.76 -5.44
C LEU A 395 -5.54 8.72 -4.06
N GLY A 396 -6.49 9.61 -3.77
CA GLY A 396 -7.11 9.72 -2.44
C GLY A 396 -7.68 8.40 -1.91
N ASP A 397 -8.35 7.62 -2.77
CA ASP A 397 -8.93 6.32 -2.40
C ASP A 397 -7.86 5.24 -2.24
N SER A 398 -6.94 5.15 -3.20
CA SER A 398 -5.82 4.20 -3.19
C SER A 398 -4.93 4.38 -1.96
N ARG A 399 -4.61 5.63 -1.59
CA ARG A 399 -3.81 5.93 -0.38
C ARG A 399 -4.56 5.52 0.90
N ARG A 400 -5.87 5.76 0.99
CA ARG A 400 -6.68 5.29 2.13
C ARG A 400 -6.67 3.77 2.22
N GLN A 401 -6.91 3.08 1.11
CA GLN A 401 -6.87 1.62 1.04
C GLN A 401 -5.50 1.08 1.44
N TYR A 402 -4.41 1.68 0.94
CA TYR A 402 -3.05 1.30 1.29
C TYR A 402 -2.82 1.36 2.80
N MET A 403 -3.21 2.46 3.46
CA MET A 403 -3.01 2.64 4.90
C MET A 403 -3.82 1.65 5.74
N GLU A 404 -5.03 1.28 5.28
CA GLU A 404 -5.84 0.25 5.93
C GLU A 404 -5.16 -1.13 5.88
N ILE A 405 -4.68 -1.54 4.70
CA ILE A 405 -3.99 -2.81 4.53
C ILE A 405 -2.67 -2.82 5.29
N ARG A 406 -1.93 -1.70 5.28
CA ARG A 406 -0.72 -1.51 6.10
C ARG A 406 -0.99 -1.71 7.58
N SER A 407 -2.10 -1.18 8.09
CA SER A 407 -2.52 -1.40 9.47
C SER A 407 -2.85 -2.87 9.74
N GLN A 408 -3.47 -3.57 8.79
CA GLN A 408 -3.76 -5.00 8.90
C GLN A 408 -2.47 -5.84 8.95
N ALA A 409 -1.51 -5.57 8.07
CA ALA A 409 -0.21 -6.25 8.07
C ALA A 409 0.53 -6.02 9.40
N ALA A 410 0.54 -4.79 9.91
CA ALA A 410 1.16 -4.45 11.19
C ALA A 410 0.51 -5.20 12.38
N ALA A 411 -0.81 -5.40 12.36
CA ALA A 411 -1.52 -6.17 13.38
C ALA A 411 -1.14 -7.66 13.34
N CYS A 412 -1.02 -8.24 12.14
CA CYS A 412 -0.55 -9.62 11.97
C CYS A 412 0.90 -9.76 12.48
N ASP A 413 1.78 -8.83 12.12
CA ASP A 413 3.19 -8.86 12.51
C ASP A 413 3.39 -8.69 14.03
N ALA A 414 2.53 -7.93 14.70
CA ALA A 414 2.52 -7.85 16.16
C ALA A 414 2.24 -9.23 16.79
N PHE A 415 1.27 -9.97 16.27
CA PHE A 415 0.99 -11.34 16.72
C PHE A 415 2.15 -12.30 16.42
N LEU A 416 2.70 -12.26 15.20
CA LEU A 416 3.76 -13.17 14.77
C LEU A 416 5.05 -12.97 15.58
N ARG A 417 5.39 -11.72 15.93
CA ARG A 417 6.55 -11.44 16.80
C ARG A 417 6.40 -11.99 18.22
N ASP A 418 5.19 -11.91 18.78
CA ASP A 418 4.86 -12.51 20.08
C ASP A 418 4.98 -14.04 20.02
N TYR A 419 4.39 -14.65 18.98
CA TYR A 419 4.47 -16.10 18.74
C TYR A 419 5.91 -16.61 18.61
N LEU A 420 6.78 -15.87 17.88
CA LEU A 420 8.18 -16.24 17.71
C LEU A 420 9.05 -15.95 18.95
N GLY A 421 8.51 -15.31 19.99
CA GLY A 421 9.26 -14.91 21.17
C GLY A 421 10.31 -13.83 20.89
N ILE A 422 10.11 -13.04 19.83
CA ILE A 422 10.99 -11.93 19.42
C ILE A 422 10.60 -10.62 20.13
N GLY A 423 9.47 -10.61 20.87
CA GLY A 423 9.02 -9.50 21.70
C GLY A 423 9.71 -9.46 23.07
N GLY A 424 10.88 -8.82 23.15
CA GLY A 424 11.61 -8.51 24.38
C GLY A 424 12.42 -7.23 24.25
#